data_AF-A0A0K2UQD8-F1
#
_entry.id   AF-A0A0K2UQD8-F1
#
_cell.length_a   1.000
_cell.length_b   1.000
_cell.length_c   1.000
_cell.angle_alpha   90.00
_cell.angle_beta   90.00
_cell.angle_gamma   90.00
#
_symmetry.space_group_name_H-M   'P 1'
#
loop_
_entity.id
_entity.type
_entity.pdbx_description
1 polymer ?
#
loop_
_entity_poly.entity_id
_entity_poly.type
_entity_poly.pdbx_seq_one_letter_code
_entity_poly.pdbx_strand_id
1 'polypeptide(L)'
;MTNEVCEISIRRVRMDDHTKIVKLFQTFDKEKYKFIKTGEHNNNNNNRSNLSLAGLRIDERGGIYLNPLLDSHSAYFKCYVAEDLNSKILVGYILFFNTLDEKGNDDPVAVIEDLFVKSAYRCRGIATQLWRKVLKASLERGCFSCETLMIPENIDGISFWKHRLGSVRIESILNEPRVRNHEVIVRLNRMEMKEYYERSEMNQEEDEEVLDLFDVL
;
A
#
# COMPACT_ATOMS: atom_id res chain seq x y z
N MET A 1 11.80 -20.52 -23.51
CA MET A 1 12.11 -19.83 -22.23
C MET A 1 11.18 -20.45 -21.21
N THR A 2 11.72 -21.17 -20.22
CA THR A 2 10.92 -21.71 -19.12
C THR A 2 10.44 -20.53 -18.28
N ASN A 3 9.12 -20.33 -18.18
CA ASN A 3 8.54 -19.37 -17.24
C ASN A 3 8.89 -19.87 -15.84
N GLU A 4 9.92 -19.31 -15.21
CA GLU A 4 10.16 -19.54 -13.79
C GLU A 4 8.94 -18.99 -13.03
N VAL A 5 8.19 -19.89 -12.43
CA VAL A 5 7.05 -19.55 -11.59
C VAL A 5 7.58 -18.76 -10.40
N CYS A 6 7.17 -17.50 -10.31
CA CYS A 6 7.56 -16.60 -9.25
C CYS A 6 6.69 -16.87 -8.01
N GLU A 7 7.25 -17.54 -7.01
CA GLU A 7 6.55 -17.85 -5.78
C GLU A 7 6.62 -16.66 -4.80
N ILE A 8 5.47 -16.06 -4.48
CA ILE A 8 5.37 -14.88 -3.63
C ILE A 8 4.78 -15.24 -2.26
N SER A 9 5.45 -14.79 -1.19
CA SER A 9 4.95 -14.90 0.19
C SER A 9 4.54 -13.53 0.74
N ILE A 10 3.32 -13.44 1.28
CA ILE A 10 2.84 -12.26 2.00
C ILE A 10 2.92 -12.50 3.51
N ARG A 11 3.71 -11.69 4.21
CA ARG A 11 3.95 -11.82 5.66
C ARG A 11 4.09 -10.46 6.32
N ARG A 12 4.04 -10.42 7.65
CA ARG A 12 4.43 -9.21 8.40
C ARG A 12 5.91 -8.93 8.18
N VAL A 13 6.27 -7.65 8.21
CA VAL A 13 7.68 -7.25 8.26
C VAL A 13 8.32 -7.79 9.56
N ARG A 14 9.57 -8.21 9.48
CA ARG A 14 10.36 -8.74 10.60
C ARG A 14 11.54 -7.82 10.90
N MET A 15 12.16 -8.00 12.05
CA MET A 15 13.32 -7.18 12.46
C MET A 15 14.52 -7.33 11.49
N ASP A 16 14.71 -8.52 10.90
CA ASP A 16 15.77 -8.81 9.93
C ASP A 16 15.49 -8.21 8.53
N ASP A 17 14.27 -7.71 8.27
CA ASP A 17 13.94 -7.05 7.01
C ASP A 17 14.39 -5.58 6.94
N HIS A 18 14.95 -5.01 8.01
CA HIS A 18 15.26 -3.58 8.13
C HIS A 18 15.91 -2.99 6.87
N THR A 19 17.01 -3.59 6.40
CA THR A 19 17.72 -3.10 5.21
C THR A 19 16.91 -3.30 3.91
N LYS A 20 16.11 -4.37 3.83
CA LYS A 20 15.28 -4.67 2.65
C LYS A 20 14.10 -3.69 2.54
N ILE A 21 13.43 -3.39 3.66
CA ILE A 21 12.29 -2.45 3.68
C ILE A 21 12.74 -1.01 3.42
N VAL A 22 13.89 -0.60 3.96
CA VAL A 22 14.52 0.70 3.68
C VAL A 22 14.73 0.90 2.18
N LYS A 23 15.28 -0.11 1.49
CA LYS A 23 15.47 -0.06 0.03
C LYS A 23 14.14 0.03 -0.72
N LEU A 24 13.11 -0.63 -0.21
CA LEU A 24 11.78 -0.62 -0.82
C LEU A 24 11.10 0.74 -0.69
N PHE A 25 11.17 1.39 0.48
CA PHE A 25 10.69 2.75 0.70
C PHE A 25 11.43 3.76 -0.20
N GLN A 26 12.77 3.66 -0.28
CA GLN A 26 13.55 4.49 -1.19
C GLN A 26 13.19 4.29 -2.67
N THR A 27 12.75 3.08 -3.04
CA THR A 27 12.30 2.79 -4.41
C THR A 27 10.93 3.43 -4.64
N PHE A 28 10.02 3.26 -3.67
CA PHE A 28 8.71 3.88 -3.69
C PHE A 28 8.79 5.41 -3.74
N ASP A 29 9.60 6.08 -2.93
CA ASP A 29 9.74 7.54 -2.94
C ASP A 29 10.18 8.06 -4.32
N LYS A 30 11.12 7.37 -4.97
CA LYS A 30 11.57 7.70 -6.32
C LYS A 30 10.43 7.56 -7.34
N GLU A 31 9.56 6.58 -7.17
CA GLU A 31 8.43 6.32 -8.08
C GLU A 31 7.22 7.21 -7.80
N LYS A 32 6.82 7.39 -6.54
CA LYS A 32 5.67 8.20 -6.08
C LYS A 32 5.84 9.66 -6.50
N TYR A 33 7.01 10.24 -6.23
CA TYR A 33 7.26 11.67 -6.43
C TYR A 33 7.81 12.03 -7.81
N LYS A 34 7.89 11.09 -8.76
CA LYS A 34 8.41 11.38 -10.12
C LYS A 34 7.55 12.40 -10.87
N PHE A 35 6.27 12.50 -10.54
CA PHE A 35 5.29 13.40 -11.19
C PHE A 35 5.15 14.77 -10.52
N ILE A 36 5.57 14.89 -9.26
CA ILE A 36 5.42 16.14 -8.47
C ILE A 36 6.54 17.15 -8.82
N LYS A 37 7.57 16.76 -9.57
CA LYS A 37 8.74 17.60 -9.90
C LYS A 37 8.54 18.67 -10.98
N THR A 38 7.30 18.95 -11.39
CA THR A 38 7.01 19.88 -12.49
C THR A 38 6.57 21.25 -11.96
N GLY A 39 7.53 22.05 -11.51
CA GLY A 39 7.31 23.46 -11.18
C GLY A 39 8.21 23.96 -10.06
N GLU A 40 9.29 24.66 -10.44
CA GLU A 40 10.04 25.58 -9.57
C GLU A 40 10.82 24.98 -8.38
N HIS A 41 12.03 24.45 -8.63
CA HIS A 41 13.26 25.03 -8.06
C HIS A 41 14.54 24.30 -8.48
N ASN A 42 15.51 25.13 -8.89
CA ASN A 42 16.92 24.92 -9.19
C ASN A 42 17.65 23.74 -8.53
N ASN A 43 18.41 23.03 -9.36
CA ASN A 43 19.83 22.67 -9.20
C ASN A 43 20.45 22.91 -7.80
N ASN A 44 20.68 21.83 -7.03
CA ASN A 44 21.94 21.56 -6.29
C ASN A 44 21.91 20.40 -5.27
N ASN A 45 20.87 19.56 -5.19
CA ASN A 45 20.83 18.47 -4.20
C ASN A 45 20.86 17.06 -4.81
N ASN A 46 21.94 16.73 -5.54
CA ASN A 46 22.26 15.34 -5.89
C ASN A 46 22.69 14.46 -4.69
N ASN A 47 22.81 15.04 -3.48
CA ASN A 47 23.18 14.31 -2.26
C ASN A 47 22.02 13.96 -1.31
N ARG A 48 20.76 14.28 -1.65
CA ARG A 48 19.60 13.94 -0.81
C ARG A 48 19.03 12.53 -1.02
N SER A 49 19.63 11.70 -1.88
CA SER A 49 19.23 10.29 -2.07
C SER A 49 19.50 9.41 -0.85
N ASN A 50 20.24 9.93 0.14
CA ASN A 50 20.40 9.35 1.46
C ASN A 50 19.58 10.14 2.48
N LEU A 51 18.30 10.45 2.19
CA LEU A 51 17.34 10.67 3.27
C LEU A 51 17.34 9.39 4.09
N SER A 52 18.20 9.42 5.09
CA SER A 52 18.34 8.39 6.09
C SER A 52 16.93 8.19 6.63
N LEU A 53 16.42 6.97 6.52
CA LEU A 53 15.33 6.49 7.38
C LEU A 53 15.86 6.41 8.83
N ALA A 54 16.52 7.49 9.28
CA ALA A 54 17.12 7.68 10.57
C ALA A 54 16.02 7.48 11.59
N GLY A 55 16.17 6.47 12.42
CA GLY A 55 15.17 6.14 13.42
C GLY A 55 14.02 5.28 12.91
N LEU A 56 14.10 4.65 11.72
CA LEU A 56 13.21 3.53 11.42
C LEU A 56 13.50 2.41 12.42
N ARG A 57 12.49 1.98 13.18
CA ARG A 57 12.56 0.81 14.05
C ARG A 57 11.47 -0.16 13.68
N ILE A 58 11.79 -1.44 13.72
CA ILE A 58 10.85 -2.54 13.52
C ILE A 58 10.75 -3.29 14.85
N ASP A 59 9.54 -3.49 15.35
CA ASP A 59 9.33 -4.31 16.55
C ASP A 59 9.09 -5.80 16.20
N GLU A 60 9.00 -6.62 17.25
CA GLU A 60 8.73 -8.05 17.16
C GLU A 60 7.33 -8.41 16.60
N ARG A 61 6.40 -7.44 16.56
CA ARG A 61 5.02 -7.62 16.07
C ARG A 61 4.86 -7.20 14.61
N GLY A 62 5.92 -6.67 13.99
CA GLY A 62 5.92 -6.12 12.63
C GLY A 62 5.41 -4.67 12.54
N GLY A 63 5.49 -3.94 13.65
CA GLY A 63 5.27 -2.50 13.72
C GLY A 63 6.50 -1.72 13.27
N ILE A 64 6.29 -0.64 12.50
CA ILE A 64 7.31 0.30 12.06
C ILE A 64 7.09 1.63 12.78
N TYR A 65 8.16 2.16 13.38
CA TYR A 65 8.22 3.48 13.99
C TYR A 65 9.14 4.36 13.16
N LEU A 66 8.65 5.55 12.80
CA LEU A 66 9.46 6.57 12.15
C LEU A 66 9.85 7.63 13.20
N ASN A 67 11.13 7.67 13.55
CA ASN A 67 11.75 8.66 14.45
C ASN A 67 11.34 8.62 15.94
N PRO A 68 11.83 7.63 16.72
CA PRO A 68 11.46 7.41 18.12
C PRO A 68 12.16 8.32 19.14
N LEU A 69 13.03 9.23 18.71
CA LEU A 69 13.84 10.05 19.63
C LEU A 69 13.16 11.35 20.07
N LEU A 70 12.03 11.73 19.47
CA LEU A 70 11.44 13.06 19.69
C LEU A 70 9.99 13.06 20.17
N ASP A 71 9.28 11.92 20.16
CA ASP A 71 7.91 11.89 20.69
C ASP A 71 7.47 10.50 21.13
N SER A 72 6.89 10.39 22.33
CA SER A 72 6.13 9.22 22.79
C SER A 72 4.86 8.96 21.96
N HIS A 73 4.48 9.90 21.09
CA HIS A 73 3.37 9.81 20.15
C HIS A 73 3.80 9.46 18.71
N SER A 74 5.00 8.93 18.50
CA SER A 74 5.44 8.47 17.16
C SER A 74 4.41 7.53 16.52
N ALA A 75 4.01 7.81 15.29
CA ALA A 75 3.00 7.04 14.58
C ALA A 75 3.42 5.56 14.46
N TYR A 76 2.61 4.67 15.02
CA TYR A 76 2.80 3.22 14.96
C TYR A 76 2.15 2.69 13.68
N PHE A 77 2.98 2.34 12.70
CA PHE A 77 2.49 1.72 11.47
C PHE A 77 2.59 0.21 11.57
N LYS A 78 1.60 -0.50 11.05
CA LYS A 78 1.67 -1.93 10.77
C LYS A 78 2.11 -2.10 9.32
N CYS A 79 2.95 -3.11 9.07
CA CYS A 79 3.45 -3.37 7.73
C CYS A 79 3.35 -4.85 7.35
N TYR A 80 2.79 -5.11 6.17
CA TYR A 80 2.94 -6.38 5.46
C TYR A 80 3.86 -6.19 4.26
N VAL A 81 4.68 -7.21 3.99
CA VAL A 81 5.62 -7.24 2.87
C VAL A 81 5.33 -8.44 1.98
N ALA A 82 5.60 -8.27 0.69
CA ALA A 82 5.64 -9.34 -0.30
C ALA A 82 7.11 -9.72 -0.55
N GLU A 83 7.44 -10.99 -0.38
CA GLU A 83 8.76 -11.55 -0.60
C GLU A 83 8.72 -12.56 -1.74
N ASP A 84 9.62 -12.41 -2.70
CA ASP A 84 9.91 -13.44 -3.69
C ASP A 84 10.72 -14.56 -3.02
N LEU A 85 10.16 -15.76 -2.96
CA LEU A 85 10.75 -16.89 -2.25
C LEU A 85 11.97 -17.47 -2.97
N ASN A 86 12.11 -17.27 -4.28
CA ASN A 86 13.28 -17.74 -5.03
C ASN A 86 14.48 -16.84 -4.77
N SER A 87 14.28 -15.52 -4.88
CA SER A 87 15.35 -14.54 -4.75
C SER A 87 15.54 -14.00 -3.32
N LYS A 88 14.60 -14.27 -2.42
CA LYS A 88 14.54 -13.76 -1.03
C LYS A 88 14.57 -12.23 -0.95
N ILE A 89 14.09 -11.54 -1.98
CA ILE A 89 13.99 -10.08 -2.01
C ILE A 89 12.56 -9.63 -1.69
N LEU A 90 12.43 -8.49 -1.01
CA LEU A 90 11.13 -7.83 -0.88
C LEU A 90 10.78 -7.12 -2.19
N VAL A 91 9.55 -7.33 -2.64
CA VAL A 91 9.05 -6.87 -3.95
C VAL A 91 7.84 -5.95 -3.83
N GLY A 92 7.21 -5.88 -2.66
CA GLY A 92 6.11 -4.98 -2.37
C GLY A 92 5.85 -4.87 -0.88
N TYR A 93 5.09 -3.86 -0.48
CA TYR A 93 4.65 -3.66 0.88
C TYR A 93 3.31 -2.92 0.92
N ILE A 94 2.64 -3.01 2.06
CA ILE A 94 1.55 -2.13 2.45
C ILE A 94 1.80 -1.65 3.87
N LEU A 95 1.67 -0.34 4.06
CA LEU A 95 1.84 0.36 5.33
C LEU A 95 0.50 0.94 5.73
N PHE A 96 0.06 0.67 6.95
CA PHE A 96 -1.22 1.18 7.44
C PHE A 96 -1.18 1.38 8.95
N PHE A 97 -2.06 2.24 9.46
CA PHE A 97 -2.24 2.46 10.88
C PHE A 97 -3.72 2.50 11.22
N ASN A 98 -4.01 2.55 12.51
CA ASN A 98 -5.38 2.70 13.00
C ASN A 98 -5.47 4.05 13.70
N THR A 99 -6.55 4.78 13.42
CA THR A 99 -6.91 6.04 14.08
C THR A 99 -8.35 5.97 14.58
N LEU A 100 -8.80 6.99 15.31
CA LEU A 100 -10.21 7.20 15.62
C LEU A 100 -10.84 8.07 14.53
N ASP A 101 -12.14 7.91 14.30
CA ASP A 101 -12.89 8.78 13.39
C ASP A 101 -12.94 10.21 13.95
N GLU A 102 -12.44 11.18 13.17
CA GLU A 102 -12.45 12.60 13.54
C GLU A 102 -13.87 13.15 13.74
N LYS A 103 -14.89 12.44 13.24
CA LYS A 103 -16.30 12.80 13.41
C LYS A 103 -16.89 12.42 14.77
N GLY A 104 -16.07 11.94 15.71
CA GLY A 104 -16.47 11.70 17.09
C GLY A 104 -17.13 10.35 17.33
N ASN A 105 -17.06 9.43 16.37
CA ASN A 105 -17.32 8.03 16.65
C ASN A 105 -16.04 7.45 17.26
N ASP A 106 -16.13 6.85 18.45
CA ASP A 106 -15.00 6.13 19.07
C ASP A 106 -14.62 4.83 18.30
N ASP A 107 -15.18 4.65 17.11
CA ASP A 107 -14.94 3.52 16.24
C ASP A 107 -13.59 3.67 15.51
N PRO A 108 -12.75 2.62 15.52
CA PRO A 108 -11.45 2.69 14.86
C PRO A 108 -11.60 2.71 13.33
N VAL A 109 -10.77 3.50 12.68
CA VAL A 109 -10.60 3.56 11.22
C VAL A 109 -9.22 3.03 10.88
N ALA A 110 -9.12 2.17 9.86
CA ALA A 110 -7.83 1.81 9.28
C ALA A 110 -7.45 2.80 8.17
N VAL A 111 -6.23 3.30 8.18
CA VAL A 111 -5.70 4.20 7.15
C VAL A 111 -4.49 3.54 6.51
N ILE A 112 -4.61 3.23 5.22
CA ILE A 112 -3.51 2.78 4.36
C ILE A 112 -2.74 4.02 3.95
N GLU A 113 -1.52 4.12 4.48
CA GLU A 113 -0.59 5.20 4.15
C GLU A 113 0.00 4.96 2.76
N ASP A 114 0.54 3.76 2.54
CA ASP A 114 1.20 3.39 1.29
C ASP A 114 0.88 1.96 0.89
N LEU A 115 0.71 1.74 -0.42
CA LEU A 115 0.67 0.42 -1.05
C LEU A 115 1.58 0.45 -2.27
N PHE A 116 2.60 -0.41 -2.27
CA PHE A 116 3.61 -0.42 -3.32
C PHE A 116 3.97 -1.84 -3.75
N VAL A 117 4.15 -2.01 -5.06
CA VAL A 117 4.73 -3.20 -5.69
C VAL A 117 5.72 -2.72 -6.75
N LYS A 118 6.93 -3.30 -6.73
CA LYS A 118 7.96 -3.06 -7.76
C LYS A 118 7.38 -3.33 -9.14
N SER A 119 7.68 -2.46 -10.11
CA SER A 119 7.15 -2.54 -11.47
C SER A 119 7.25 -3.94 -12.10
N ALA A 120 8.41 -4.60 -11.98
CA ALA A 120 8.65 -5.94 -12.52
C ALA A 120 7.78 -7.07 -11.91
N TYR A 121 7.10 -6.80 -10.80
CA TYR A 121 6.26 -7.74 -10.06
C TYR A 121 4.77 -7.34 -10.07
N ARG A 122 4.40 -6.29 -10.82
CA ARG A 122 2.99 -5.87 -10.99
C ARG A 122 2.21 -6.89 -11.84
N CYS A 123 0.90 -6.74 -11.86
CA CYS A 123 -0.07 -7.64 -12.52
C CYS A 123 -0.15 -9.08 -11.95
N ARG A 124 0.70 -9.44 -10.98
CA ARG A 124 0.70 -10.78 -10.36
C ARG A 124 -0.20 -10.92 -9.12
N GLY A 125 -1.22 -10.07 -8.99
CA GLY A 125 -2.12 -10.06 -7.82
C GLY A 125 -1.49 -9.66 -6.46
N ILE A 126 -0.20 -9.31 -6.40
CA ILE A 126 0.52 -9.03 -5.15
C ILE A 126 -0.12 -7.89 -4.34
N ALA A 127 -0.49 -6.78 -5.01
CA ALA A 127 -1.13 -5.63 -4.36
C ALA A 127 -2.46 -6.03 -3.71
N THR A 128 -3.24 -6.90 -4.37
CA THR A 128 -4.48 -7.45 -3.84
C THR A 128 -4.24 -8.30 -2.60
N GLN A 129 -3.24 -9.19 -2.63
CA GLN A 129 -2.94 -10.04 -1.48
C GLN A 129 -2.47 -9.22 -0.27
N LEU A 130 -1.65 -8.18 -0.50
CA LEU A 130 -1.24 -7.22 0.54
C LEU A 130 -2.46 -6.49 1.12
N TRP A 131 -3.32 -5.93 0.26
CA TRP A 131 -4.52 -5.21 0.69
C TRP A 131 -5.47 -6.10 1.49
N ARG A 132 -5.65 -7.36 1.11
CA ARG A 132 -6.46 -8.34 1.86
C ARG A 132 -5.94 -8.58 3.27
N LYS A 133 -4.62 -8.61 3.49
CA LYS A 133 -4.06 -8.71 4.85
C LYS A 133 -4.46 -7.51 5.70
N VAL A 134 -4.51 -6.31 5.12
CA VAL A 134 -5.00 -5.11 5.81
C VAL A 134 -6.48 -5.20 6.10
N LEU A 135 -7.32 -5.56 5.11
CA LEU A 135 -8.76 -5.70 5.33
C LEU A 135 -9.07 -6.69 6.46
N LYS A 136 -8.42 -7.87 6.44
CA LYS A 136 -8.53 -8.87 7.51
C LYS A 136 -8.15 -8.30 8.87
N ALA A 137 -6.94 -7.74 8.98
CA ALA A 137 -6.42 -7.22 10.24
C ALA A 137 -7.27 -6.06 10.79
N SER A 138 -7.85 -5.25 9.91
CA SER A 138 -8.74 -4.14 10.26
C SER A 138 -10.10 -4.64 10.73
N LEU A 139 -10.70 -5.62 10.05
CA LEU A 139 -11.95 -6.26 10.47
C LEU A 139 -11.80 -6.96 11.83
N GLU A 140 -10.72 -7.73 12.03
CA GLU A 140 -10.39 -8.39 13.30
C GLU A 140 -10.19 -7.37 14.45
N ARG A 141 -9.68 -6.18 14.14
CA ARG A 141 -9.49 -5.10 15.13
C ARG A 141 -10.80 -4.36 15.45
N GLY A 142 -11.87 -4.62 14.70
CA GLY A 142 -13.17 -3.97 14.84
C GLY A 142 -13.28 -2.65 14.08
N CYS A 143 -12.43 -2.40 13.08
CA CYS A 143 -12.51 -1.15 12.30
C CYS A 143 -13.87 -1.00 11.60
N PHE A 144 -14.40 0.21 11.63
CA PHE A 144 -15.64 0.57 10.95
C PHE A 144 -15.42 0.94 9.48
N SER A 145 -14.23 1.44 9.14
CA SER A 145 -13.85 1.77 7.77
C SER A 145 -12.36 1.53 7.51
N CYS A 146 -12.03 1.50 6.22
CA CYS A 146 -10.67 1.49 5.71
C CYS A 146 -10.53 2.61 4.69
N GLU A 147 -9.49 3.43 4.83
CA GLU A 147 -9.20 4.57 3.98
C GLU A 147 -7.85 4.43 3.34
N THR A 148 -7.68 4.99 2.15
CA THR A 148 -6.41 5.07 1.47
C THR A 148 -6.31 6.40 0.75
N LEU A 149 -5.12 6.98 0.78
CA LEU A 149 -4.79 8.15 -0.03
C LEU A 149 -4.39 7.70 -1.44
N MET A 150 -4.93 8.38 -2.44
CA MET A 150 -4.67 8.11 -3.85
C MET A 150 -4.20 9.40 -4.52
N ILE A 151 -3.08 9.33 -5.24
CA ILE A 151 -2.55 10.43 -6.05
C ILE A 151 -3.18 10.34 -7.45
N PRO A 152 -3.96 11.33 -7.91
CA PRO A 152 -4.63 11.31 -9.22
C PRO A 152 -3.70 11.16 -10.43
N GLU A 153 -2.43 11.54 -10.28
CA GLU A 153 -1.42 11.44 -11.33
C GLU A 153 -0.82 10.02 -11.41
N ASN A 154 -1.06 9.16 -10.40
CA ASN A 154 -0.60 7.78 -10.39
C ASN A 154 -1.58 6.86 -11.13
N ILE A 155 -1.44 6.78 -12.45
CA ILE A 155 -2.31 5.99 -13.33
C ILE A 155 -2.37 4.50 -12.94
N ASP A 156 -1.23 3.90 -12.56
CA ASP A 156 -1.18 2.49 -12.15
C ASP A 156 -2.01 2.26 -10.88
N GLY A 157 -1.89 3.18 -9.91
CA GLY A 157 -2.68 3.15 -8.68
C GLY A 157 -4.17 3.33 -8.94
N ILE A 158 -4.54 4.25 -9.83
CA ILE A 158 -5.93 4.44 -10.25
C ILE A 158 -6.47 3.17 -10.90
N SER A 159 -5.71 2.55 -11.80
CA SER A 159 -6.12 1.32 -12.48
C SER A 159 -6.42 0.20 -11.47
N PHE A 160 -5.54 0.03 -10.48
CA PHE A 160 -5.76 -0.91 -9.38
C PHE A 160 -7.08 -0.62 -8.63
N TRP A 161 -7.31 0.63 -8.23
CA TRP A 161 -8.53 0.99 -7.49
C TRP A 161 -9.80 0.93 -8.35
N LYS A 162 -9.73 1.24 -9.64
CA LYS A 162 -10.85 1.06 -10.58
C LYS A 162 -11.23 -0.40 -10.71
N HIS A 163 -10.25 -1.29 -10.83
CA HIS A 163 -10.48 -2.72 -10.91
C HIS A 163 -11.09 -3.27 -9.62
N ARG A 164 -10.66 -2.77 -8.45
CA ARG A 164 -11.17 -3.24 -7.16
C ARG A 164 -12.52 -2.65 -6.78
N LEU A 165 -12.72 -1.35 -6.97
CA LEU A 165 -13.87 -0.60 -6.46
C LEU A 165 -14.86 -0.14 -7.53
N GLY A 166 -14.56 -0.41 -8.80
CA GLY A 166 -15.36 -0.01 -9.95
C GLY A 166 -14.95 1.35 -10.53
N SER A 167 -14.83 1.43 -11.86
CA SER A 167 -14.40 2.63 -12.57
C SER A 167 -15.28 3.86 -12.28
N VAL A 168 -16.60 3.67 -12.27
CA VAL A 168 -17.58 4.76 -12.04
C VAL A 168 -17.36 5.43 -10.68
N ARG A 169 -17.12 4.64 -9.63
CA ARG A 169 -16.88 5.16 -8.27
C ARG A 169 -15.61 5.99 -8.23
N ILE A 170 -14.50 5.45 -8.76
CA ILE A 170 -13.22 6.15 -8.76
C ILE A 170 -13.26 7.41 -9.61
N GLU A 171 -13.93 7.39 -10.77
CA GLU A 171 -14.11 8.58 -11.60
C GLU A 171 -14.96 9.65 -10.91
N SER A 172 -16.03 9.25 -10.21
CA SER A 172 -16.82 10.18 -9.39
C SER A 172 -15.93 10.88 -8.35
N ILE A 173 -15.13 10.10 -7.62
CA ILE A 173 -14.20 10.59 -6.60
C ILE A 173 -13.15 11.54 -7.19
N LEU A 174 -12.59 11.22 -8.36
CA LEU A 174 -11.58 12.03 -9.04
C LEU A 174 -12.13 13.37 -9.57
N ASN A 175 -13.44 13.43 -9.86
CA ASN A 175 -14.14 14.59 -10.39
C ASN A 175 -14.69 15.52 -9.29
N GLU A 176 -14.60 15.15 -8.01
CA GLU A 176 -15.05 16.00 -6.91
C GLU A 176 -14.23 17.32 -6.88
N PRO A 177 -14.87 18.49 -6.67
CA PRO A 177 -14.17 19.78 -6.66
C PRO A 177 -13.05 19.80 -5.63
N ARG A 178 -11.79 19.80 -6.08
CA ARG A 178 -10.64 19.68 -5.20
C ARG A 178 -10.45 20.92 -4.34
N VAL A 179 -10.37 20.73 -3.02
CA VAL A 179 -9.80 21.72 -2.11
C VAL A 179 -8.29 21.46 -2.05
N ARG A 180 -7.55 22.02 -3.01
CA ARG A 180 -6.07 22.24 -3.00
C ARG A 180 -5.12 21.04 -2.78
N ASN A 181 -5.60 19.83 -2.49
CA ASN A 181 -4.75 18.68 -2.20
C ASN A 181 -4.49 17.84 -3.46
N HIS A 182 -3.26 17.34 -3.59
CA HIS A 182 -2.81 16.44 -4.66
C HIS A 182 -3.22 14.98 -4.41
N GLU A 183 -4.03 14.74 -3.38
CA GLU A 183 -4.41 13.40 -2.92
C GLU A 183 -5.92 13.36 -2.73
N VAL A 184 -6.49 12.19 -2.99
CA VAL A 184 -7.91 11.91 -2.87
C VAL A 184 -8.10 10.70 -1.98
N ILE A 185 -9.07 10.77 -1.07
CA ILE A 185 -9.36 9.69 -0.12
C ILE A 185 -10.36 8.73 -0.75
N VAL A 186 -9.98 7.46 -0.81
CA VAL A 186 -10.88 6.37 -1.13
C VAL A 186 -11.24 5.66 0.18
N ARG A 187 -12.53 5.65 0.53
CA ARG A 187 -13.04 5.04 1.76
C ARG A 187 -13.87 3.81 1.45
N LEU A 188 -13.62 2.72 2.18
CA LEU A 188 -14.48 1.55 2.28
C LEU A 188 -15.15 1.51 3.64
N ASN A 189 -16.46 1.26 3.67
CA ASN A 189 -17.16 0.93 4.92
C ASN A 189 -16.94 -0.53 5.33
N ARG A 190 -17.30 -0.89 6.56
CA ARG A 190 -17.13 -2.24 7.11
C ARG A 190 -17.75 -3.35 6.27
N MET A 191 -18.92 -3.12 5.68
CA MET A 191 -19.60 -4.11 4.84
C MET A 191 -18.83 -4.33 3.54
N GLU A 192 -18.38 -3.26 2.89
CA GLU A 192 -17.52 -3.34 1.70
C GLU A 192 -16.21 -4.06 2.01
N MET A 193 -15.55 -3.71 3.12
CA MET A 193 -14.32 -4.39 3.56
C MET A 193 -14.53 -5.90 3.70
N LYS A 194 -15.65 -6.31 4.30
CA LYS A 194 -16.02 -7.72 4.50
C LYS A 194 -16.28 -8.42 3.17
N GLU A 195 -17.10 -7.81 2.31
CA GLU A 195 -17.43 -8.33 0.99
C GLU A 195 -16.16 -8.56 0.13
N TYR A 196 -15.23 -7.61 0.12
CA TYR A 196 -13.96 -7.76 -0.61
C TYR A 196 -13.05 -8.84 -0.04
N TYR A 197 -12.96 -8.91 1.29
CA TYR A 197 -12.17 -9.93 1.97
C TYR A 197 -12.70 -11.34 1.64
N GLU A 198 -14.02 -11.53 1.70
CA GLU A 198 -14.69 -12.83 1.50
C GLU A 198 -14.73 -13.26 0.02
N ARG A 199 -15.09 -12.36 -0.92
CA ARG A 199 -15.11 -12.70 -2.36
C ARG A 199 -13.78 -13.21 -2.87
N SER A 200 -12.69 -12.66 -2.35
CA SER A 200 -11.35 -13.05 -2.80
C SER A 200 -10.90 -14.40 -2.20
N GLU A 201 -11.54 -14.92 -1.14
CA GLU A 201 -11.27 -16.29 -0.63
C GLU A 201 -11.88 -17.34 -1.56
N MET A 202 -13.02 -17.03 -2.19
CA MET A 202 -13.69 -17.96 -3.11
C MET A 202 -12.96 -18.11 -4.44
N ASN A 203 -12.28 -17.06 -4.92
CA ASN A 203 -11.62 -17.10 -6.23
C ASN A 203 -10.18 -17.62 -6.21
N GLN A 204 -9.65 -18.14 -5.10
CA GLN A 204 -8.29 -18.70 -5.12
C GLN A 204 -8.15 -19.94 -6.03
N GLU A 205 -9.26 -20.58 -6.41
CA GLU A 205 -9.28 -21.69 -7.39
C GLU A 205 -9.59 -21.23 -8.84
N GLU A 206 -10.21 -20.06 -9.05
CA GLU A 206 -10.59 -19.56 -10.39
C GLU A 206 -9.70 -18.40 -10.90
N ASP A 207 -9.03 -17.66 -10.00
CA ASP A 207 -8.14 -16.56 -10.37
C ASP A 207 -6.86 -17.05 -11.09
N GLU A 208 -6.51 -18.34 -11.03
CA GLU A 208 -5.42 -18.89 -11.85
C GLU A 208 -5.76 -18.90 -13.36
N GLU A 209 -7.05 -19.00 -13.75
CA GLU A 209 -7.47 -18.96 -15.16
C GLU A 209 -7.78 -17.54 -15.67
N VAL A 210 -8.20 -16.62 -14.79
CA VAL A 210 -8.56 -15.24 -15.20
C VAL A 210 -7.35 -14.32 -15.30
N LEU A 211 -6.24 -14.65 -14.62
CA LEU A 211 -4.96 -13.94 -14.77
C LEU A 211 -4.40 -14.03 -16.21
N ASP A 212 -4.72 -15.09 -16.96
CA ASP A 212 -4.26 -15.25 -18.35
C ASP A 212 -5.03 -14.41 -19.37
N LEU A 213 -6.24 -13.92 -19.06
CA LEU A 213 -7.09 -13.25 -20.05
C LEU A 213 -6.93 -11.72 -20.11
N PHE A 214 -6.33 -11.10 -19.08
CA PHE A 214 -6.21 -9.64 -18.98
C PHE A 214 -4.77 -9.10 -19.03
N ASP A 215 -3.77 -9.97 -19.15
CA ASP A 215 -2.33 -9.59 -19.21
C ASP A 215 -1.77 -9.46 -20.64
N VAL A 216 -2.63 -9.32 -21.67
CA VAL A 216 -2.22 -9.18 -23.10
C VAL A 216 -2.50 -7.79 -23.71
N LEU A 217 -2.88 -6.76 -22.94
CA LEU A 217 -3.03 -5.40 -23.49
C LEU A 217 -2.29 -4.33 -22.69
#